data_AF-A0A2W6I2C4-F1
#
_entry.id   AF-A0A2W6I2C4-F1
#
_cell.length_a   1.000
_cell.length_b   1.000
_cell.length_c   1.000
_cell.angle_alpha   90.00
_cell.angle_beta   90.00
_cell.angle_gamma   90.00
#
_symmetry.space_group_name_H-M   'P 1'
#
loop_
_entity.id
_entity.type
_entity.pdbx_description
1 polymer ?
#
loop_
_entity_poly.entity_id
_entity_poly.type
_entity_poly.pdbx_seq_one_letter_code
_entity_poly.pdbx_strand_id
1 'polypeptide(L)'
;MKGFFAAAAVVALLAGCSATRPIATEVAKPVPASQIFAYAQPATDTGTVIVTRDVGLAGSKCPVAFYVDGKVAAHVDNGQTMTVYIPSGKHILGAGPAGTGVCGIVSRTAHMREAAFDVVAGDRLKLRLGFTRDGTYQITPTAL
;
A
#
# COMPACT_ATOMS: atom_id res chain seq x y z
N MET A 1 28.30 -29.59 -32.07
CA MET A 1 27.04 -29.21 -31.37
C MET A 1 27.25 -29.24 -29.86
N LYS A 2 27.94 -28.26 -29.26
CA LYS A 2 28.14 -28.18 -27.79
C LYS A 2 28.13 -26.76 -27.21
N GLY A 3 28.01 -25.71 -28.03
CA GLY A 3 28.21 -24.31 -27.61
C GLY A 3 26.95 -23.46 -27.41
N PHE A 4 25.76 -23.94 -27.79
CA PHE A 4 24.56 -23.09 -27.78
C PHE A 4 23.71 -23.15 -26.50
N PHE A 5 23.99 -24.06 -25.56
CA PHE A 5 23.21 -24.17 -24.32
C PHE A 5 23.66 -23.19 -23.22
N ALA A 6 24.87 -22.63 -23.30
CA ALA A 6 25.40 -21.73 -22.26
C ALA A 6 24.85 -20.28 -22.39
N ALA A 7 24.45 -19.85 -23.59
CA ALA A 7 23.97 -18.49 -23.81
C ALA A 7 22.52 -18.26 -23.33
N ALA A 8 21.70 -19.32 -23.28
CA ALA A 8 20.32 -19.23 -22.81
C ALA A 8 20.19 -19.08 -21.27
N ALA A 9 21.21 -19.50 -20.52
CA ALA A 9 21.20 -19.43 -19.05
C ALA A 9 21.51 -18.03 -18.48
N VAL A 10 22.17 -17.16 -19.25
CA VAL A 10 22.58 -15.82 -18.79
C VAL A 10 21.46 -14.78 -18.93
N VAL A 11 20.54 -14.96 -19.89
CA VAL A 11 19.42 -14.01 -20.12
C VAL A 11 18.30 -14.17 -19.08
N ALA A 12 18.25 -15.28 -18.35
CA ALA A 12 17.28 -15.51 -17.28
C ALA A 12 17.60 -14.76 -15.97
N LEU A 13 18.80 -14.19 -15.83
CA LEU A 13 19.26 -13.50 -14.61
C LEU A 13 18.82 -12.03 -14.51
N LEU A 14 18.12 -11.50 -15.52
CA LEU A 14 17.50 -10.16 -15.48
C LEU A 14 16.03 -10.19 -15.04
N ALA A 15 15.53 -11.35 -14.60
CA ALA A 15 14.17 -11.52 -14.10
C ALA A 15 13.98 -10.83 -12.74
N GLY A 16 13.49 -9.58 -12.78
CA GLY A 16 12.54 -9.06 -11.81
C GLY A 16 13.11 -8.26 -10.65
N CYS A 17 13.27 -6.94 -10.85
CA CYS A 17 13.12 -6.00 -9.73
C CYS A 17 11.65 -6.08 -9.27
N SER A 18 11.39 -6.78 -8.17
CA SER A 18 10.06 -7.09 -7.62
C SER A 18 9.36 -5.91 -6.93
N ALA A 19 9.99 -4.73 -6.86
CA ALA A 19 9.41 -3.56 -6.20
C ALA A 19 8.16 -3.04 -6.94
N THR A 20 7.27 -2.41 -6.19
CA THR A 20 6.11 -1.70 -6.77
C THR A 20 6.54 -0.37 -7.38
N ARG A 21 5.79 0.11 -8.37
CA ARG A 21 5.98 1.42 -9.01
C ARG A 21 4.85 2.39 -8.68
N PRO A 22 5.15 3.69 -8.50
CA PRO A 22 4.65 4.70 -9.41
C PRO A 22 3.25 4.55 -10.03
N ILE A 23 2.14 4.87 -9.36
CA ILE A 23 0.87 5.19 -10.04
C ILE A 23 0.34 6.53 -9.55
N ALA A 24 -0.11 7.35 -10.50
CA ALA A 24 -0.73 8.65 -10.22
C ALA A 24 -2.12 8.44 -9.65
N THR A 25 -2.50 9.27 -8.69
CA THR A 25 -3.76 9.13 -7.94
C THR A 25 -4.97 9.28 -8.87
N GLU A 26 -4.87 10.09 -9.92
CA GLU A 26 -5.94 10.45 -10.84
C GLU A 26 -6.33 9.31 -11.79
N VAL A 27 -5.42 8.36 -12.00
CA VAL A 27 -5.62 7.19 -12.88
C VAL A 27 -5.77 5.89 -12.09
N ALA A 28 -5.57 5.93 -10.77
CA ALA A 28 -5.74 4.78 -9.90
C ALA A 28 -7.24 4.45 -9.75
N LYS A 29 -7.56 3.17 -9.66
CA LYS A 29 -8.96 2.73 -9.50
C LYS A 29 -9.46 3.11 -8.10
N PRO A 30 -10.69 3.62 -7.93
CA PRO A 30 -11.22 3.85 -6.59
C PRO A 30 -11.34 2.54 -5.81
N VAL A 31 -11.00 2.59 -4.51
CA VAL A 31 -11.33 1.52 -3.55
C VAL A 31 -12.85 1.46 -3.38
N PRO A 32 -13.50 0.30 -3.58
CA PRO A 32 -14.92 0.12 -3.30
C PRO A 32 -15.27 0.42 -1.84
N ALA A 33 -16.46 0.97 -1.60
CA ALA A 33 -16.93 1.28 -0.25
C ALA A 33 -16.94 0.06 0.69
N SER A 34 -17.16 -1.15 0.15
CA SER A 34 -17.12 -2.41 0.93
C SER A 34 -15.72 -2.76 1.47
N GLN A 35 -14.67 -2.10 0.99
CA GLN A 35 -13.29 -2.29 1.45
C GLN A 35 -12.83 -1.17 2.39
N ILE A 36 -13.64 -0.13 2.63
CA ILE A 36 -13.35 0.98 3.57
C ILE A 36 -14.20 0.76 4.82
N PHE A 37 -13.55 0.45 5.93
CA PHE A 37 -14.21 0.06 7.17
C PHE A 37 -14.32 1.19 8.19
N ALA A 38 -13.51 2.24 8.05
CA ALA A 38 -13.51 3.41 8.93
C ALA A 38 -13.14 4.69 8.15
N TYR A 39 -13.47 5.85 8.71
CA TYR A 39 -13.05 7.17 8.21
C TYR A 39 -13.54 7.51 6.79
N ALA A 40 -14.65 6.90 6.35
CA ALA A 40 -15.18 7.08 4.99
C ALA A 40 -15.85 8.45 4.77
N GLN A 41 -16.26 9.13 5.84
CA GLN A 41 -16.97 10.41 5.78
C GLN A 41 -16.19 11.49 6.54
N PRO A 42 -16.16 12.74 6.03
CA PRO A 42 -15.55 13.85 6.73
C PRO A 42 -16.32 14.19 8.00
N ALA A 43 -15.63 14.74 8.99
CA ALA A 43 -16.24 15.34 10.18
C ALA A 43 -15.59 16.70 10.48
N THR A 44 -16.14 17.41 11.46
CA THR A 44 -15.46 18.58 12.01
C THR A 44 -14.09 18.16 12.53
N ASP A 45 -13.05 18.95 12.25
CA ASP A 45 -11.68 18.73 12.72
C ASP A 45 -10.98 17.46 12.17
N THR A 46 -11.32 17.04 10.94
CA THR A 46 -10.60 15.98 10.23
C THR A 46 -9.65 16.53 9.16
N GLY A 47 -8.49 15.89 9.01
CA GLY A 47 -7.63 16.04 7.84
C GLY A 47 -7.97 15.02 6.75
N THR A 48 -7.65 15.36 5.50
CA THR A 48 -7.88 14.48 4.34
C THR A 48 -6.65 13.62 4.11
N VAL A 49 -6.77 12.30 4.22
CA VAL A 49 -5.68 11.36 3.93
C VAL A 49 -6.00 10.60 2.65
N ILE A 50 -5.18 10.82 1.63
CA ILE A 50 -5.29 10.18 0.32
C ILE A 50 -4.29 9.04 0.29
N VAL A 51 -4.77 7.81 0.13
CA VAL A 51 -3.95 6.60 0.18
C VAL A 51 -4.01 5.90 -1.16
N THR A 52 -2.88 5.81 -1.84
CA THR A 52 -2.76 5.17 -3.16
C THR A 52 -1.83 3.96 -3.05
N ARG A 53 -2.27 2.78 -3.47
CA ARG A 53 -1.42 1.60 -3.59
C ARG A 53 -0.76 1.54 -4.95
N ASP A 54 0.57 1.47 -4.92
CA ASP A 54 1.43 1.31 -6.08
C ASP A 54 1.16 0.02 -6.84
N VAL A 55 1.52 0.03 -8.12
CA VAL A 55 1.33 -1.13 -8.98
C VAL A 55 2.59 -1.99 -9.06
N GLY A 56 2.44 -3.31 -9.00
CA GLY A 56 3.58 -4.23 -9.16
C GLY A 56 3.15 -5.68 -9.12
N LEU A 57 4.10 -6.59 -9.36
CA LEU A 57 3.86 -8.04 -9.25
C LEU A 57 3.89 -8.50 -7.78
N ALA A 58 4.72 -7.88 -6.94
CA ALA A 58 4.80 -8.18 -5.51
C ALA A 58 3.47 -7.93 -4.79
N GLY A 59 3.00 -8.94 -4.07
CA GLY A 59 1.75 -8.88 -3.31
C GLY A 59 0.49 -8.61 -4.16
N SER A 60 0.57 -8.66 -5.49
CA SER A 60 -0.50 -8.22 -6.40
C SER A 60 -1.84 -8.95 -6.23
N LYS A 61 -1.80 -10.17 -5.72
CA LYS A 61 -2.98 -11.03 -5.49
C LYS A 61 -3.66 -10.80 -4.14
N CYS A 62 -3.00 -10.10 -3.22
CA CYS A 62 -3.53 -9.81 -1.89
C CYS A 62 -3.74 -8.30 -1.72
N PRO A 63 -4.80 -7.87 -1.03
CA PRO A 63 -4.91 -6.49 -0.59
C PRO A 63 -3.77 -6.11 0.37
N VAL A 64 -3.54 -4.80 0.52
CA VAL A 64 -2.74 -4.23 1.60
C VAL A 64 -3.74 -3.61 2.57
N ALA A 65 -3.61 -3.89 3.86
CA ALA A 65 -4.41 -3.21 4.87
C ALA A 65 -3.77 -1.86 5.16
N PHE A 66 -4.58 -0.80 5.10
CA PHE A 66 -4.25 0.50 5.66
C PHE A 66 -4.69 0.53 7.11
N TYR A 67 -3.77 0.86 8.00
CA TYR A 67 -3.97 0.89 9.44
C TYR A 67 -3.98 2.34 9.93
N VAL A 68 -4.87 2.62 10.87
CA VAL A 68 -4.90 3.85 11.67
C VAL A 68 -4.88 3.42 13.14
N ASP A 69 -3.81 3.78 13.84
CA ASP A 69 -3.58 3.45 15.25
C ASP A 69 -3.78 1.95 15.55
N GLY A 70 -3.16 1.11 14.71
CA GLY A 70 -3.19 -0.36 14.82
C GLY A 70 -4.51 -1.03 14.39
N LYS A 71 -5.53 -0.26 14.01
CA LYS A 71 -6.83 -0.77 13.53
C LYS A 71 -6.91 -0.72 12.01
N VAL A 72 -7.47 -1.76 11.39
CA VAL A 72 -7.66 -1.79 9.93
C VAL A 72 -8.74 -0.79 9.56
N ALA A 73 -8.37 0.22 8.76
CA ALA A 73 -9.29 1.23 8.24
C ALA A 73 -9.78 0.88 6.83
N ALA A 74 -8.95 0.23 6.02
CA ALA A 74 -9.35 -0.25 4.69
C ALA A 74 -8.47 -1.37 4.17
N HIS A 75 -8.98 -2.09 3.17
CA HIS A 75 -8.19 -2.92 2.26
C HIS A 75 -8.01 -2.21 0.93
N VAL A 76 -6.78 -2.16 0.43
CA VAL A 76 -6.42 -1.46 -0.81
C VAL A 76 -5.77 -2.46 -1.76
N ASP A 77 -6.43 -2.75 -2.88
CA ASP A 77 -5.91 -3.63 -3.92
C ASP A 77 -4.87 -2.90 -4.80
N ASN A 78 -4.13 -3.70 -5.55
CA ASN A 78 -3.08 -3.26 -6.45
C ASN A 78 -3.58 -2.15 -7.41
N GLY A 79 -2.96 -0.97 -7.38
CA GLY A 79 -3.34 0.16 -8.25
C GLY A 79 -4.62 0.89 -7.86
N GLN A 80 -5.07 0.75 -6.61
CA GLN A 80 -6.22 1.49 -6.10
C GLN A 80 -5.85 2.74 -5.31
N THR A 81 -6.79 3.67 -5.24
CA THR A 81 -6.70 4.86 -4.39
C THR A 81 -8.00 5.08 -3.60
N MET A 82 -7.87 5.65 -2.41
CA MET A 82 -8.98 6.07 -1.58
C MET A 82 -8.69 7.39 -0.90
N THR A 83 -9.75 8.07 -0.50
CA THR A 83 -9.69 9.22 0.42
C THR A 83 -10.40 8.83 1.70
N VAL A 84 -9.73 9.03 2.83
CA VAL A 84 -10.28 8.85 4.17
C VAL A 84 -10.06 10.10 5.00
N TYR A 85 -10.89 10.30 6.01
CA TYR A 85 -10.93 11.52 6.82
C TYR A 85 -10.58 11.18 8.26
N ILE A 86 -9.33 11.43 8.65
CA ILE A 86 -8.80 11.07 9.96
C ILE A 86 -8.89 12.31 10.86
N PRO A 87 -9.27 12.17 12.15
CA PRO A 87 -9.21 13.26 13.12
C PRO A 87 -7.85 13.96 13.09
N SER A 88 -7.84 15.26 13.41
CA SER A 88 -6.60 15.99 13.49
C SER A 88 -5.74 15.51 14.67
N GLY A 89 -4.42 15.60 14.50
CA GLY A 89 -3.42 15.20 15.48
C GLY A 89 -2.46 14.13 14.98
N LYS A 90 -1.64 13.64 15.91
CA LYS A 90 -0.61 12.64 15.62
C LYS A 90 -1.20 11.23 15.62
N HIS A 91 -1.07 10.55 14.49
CA HIS A 91 -1.54 9.18 14.29
C HIS A 91 -0.41 8.26 13.85
N ILE A 92 -0.49 7.00 14.26
CA ILE A 92 0.36 5.93 13.71
C ILE A 92 -0.37 5.33 12.51
N LEU A 93 0.11 5.62 11.31
CA LEU A 93 -0.47 5.10 10.08
C LEU A 93 0.39 3.97 9.54
N GLY A 94 -0.25 2.91 9.03
CA GLY A 94 0.46 1.69 8.68
C GLY A 94 -0.02 1.00 7.41
N ALA A 95 0.88 0.15 6.90
CA ALA A 95 0.65 -0.77 5.80
C ALA A 95 1.03 -2.19 6.24
N GLY A 96 0.21 -3.18 5.90
CA GLY A 96 0.50 -4.56 6.26
C GLY A 96 -0.39 -5.58 5.56
N PRO A 97 -0.24 -6.87 5.93
CA PRO A 97 -1.02 -7.94 5.34
C PRO A 97 -2.52 -7.76 5.60
N ALA A 98 -3.31 -8.18 4.61
CA ALA A 98 -4.76 -8.10 4.59
C ALA A 98 -5.37 -9.33 3.92
N GLY A 99 -6.63 -9.59 4.26
CA GLY A 99 -7.40 -10.70 3.70
C GLY A 99 -7.33 -11.99 4.52
N THR A 100 -7.90 -13.05 3.97
CA THR A 100 -8.02 -14.37 4.57
C THR A 100 -7.35 -15.43 3.69
N GLY A 101 -7.34 -16.69 4.13
CA GLY A 101 -6.72 -17.79 3.38
C GLY A 101 -5.22 -17.56 3.19
N VAL A 102 -4.71 -17.74 1.98
CA VAL A 102 -3.27 -17.59 1.66
C VAL A 102 -2.73 -16.18 1.97
N CYS A 103 -3.57 -15.14 1.88
CA CYS A 103 -3.18 -13.77 2.23
C CYS A 103 -3.14 -13.52 3.74
N GLY A 104 -3.72 -14.41 4.55
CA GLY A 104 -3.74 -14.33 6.02
C GLY A 104 -2.64 -15.15 6.71
N ILE A 105 -1.88 -15.97 5.98
CA ILE A 105 -0.79 -16.80 6.54
C ILE A 105 0.44 -15.93 6.88
N VAL A 106 0.58 -14.78 6.22
CA VAL A 106 1.67 -13.83 6.48
C VAL A 106 1.50 -13.16 7.85
N SER A 107 2.55 -13.25 8.66
CA SER A 107 2.56 -12.67 10.01
C SER A 107 2.40 -11.15 9.97
N ARG A 108 1.36 -10.64 10.62
CA ARG A 108 1.14 -9.20 10.78
C ARG A 108 2.34 -8.53 11.47
N THR A 109 2.81 -9.08 12.58
CA THR A 109 3.86 -8.46 13.40
C THR A 109 5.21 -8.43 12.70
N ALA A 110 5.49 -9.37 11.80
CA ALA A 110 6.76 -9.40 11.06
C ALA A 110 6.79 -8.41 9.88
N HIS A 111 5.65 -8.19 9.23
CA HIS A 111 5.59 -7.53 7.93
C HIS A 111 4.92 -6.15 7.94
N MET A 112 4.23 -5.78 9.01
CA MET A 112 3.64 -4.45 9.13
C MET A 112 4.73 -3.38 9.16
N ARG A 113 4.46 -2.24 8.50
CA ARG A 113 5.23 -1.01 8.61
C ARG A 113 4.33 0.13 9.00
N GLU A 114 4.79 0.91 9.95
CA GLU A 114 4.07 2.02 10.54
C GLU A 114 4.99 3.23 10.63
N ALA A 115 4.41 4.42 10.51
CA ALA A 115 5.09 5.67 10.77
C ALA A 115 4.12 6.65 11.43
N ALA A 116 4.66 7.57 12.23
CA ALA A 116 3.90 8.65 12.82
C ALA A 116 3.68 9.76 11.79
N PHE A 117 2.45 10.20 11.63
CA PHE A 117 2.06 11.32 10.79
C PHE A 117 1.23 12.30 11.59
N ASP A 118 1.42 13.59 11.30
CA ASP A 118 0.56 14.64 11.83
C ASP A 118 -0.54 14.92 10.81
N VAL A 119 -1.79 14.70 11.20
CA VAL A 119 -2.96 14.95 10.37
C VAL A 119 -3.50 16.33 10.76
N VAL A 120 -3.46 17.29 9.85
CA VAL A 120 -3.94 18.65 10.11
C VAL A 120 -5.34 18.81 9.54
N ALA A 121 -6.25 19.40 10.31
CA ALA A 121 -7.62 19.65 9.88
C ALA A 121 -7.66 20.54 8.64
N GLY A 122 -8.43 20.14 7.63
CA GLY A 122 -8.54 20.85 6.35
C GLY A 122 -7.38 20.62 5.37
N ASP A 123 -6.24 20.11 5.84
CA ASP A 123 -5.09 19.79 4.99
C ASP A 123 -5.20 18.41 4.35
N ARG A 124 -4.31 18.15 3.38
CA ARG A 124 -4.26 16.91 2.60
C ARG A 124 -2.91 16.21 2.76
N LEU A 125 -2.92 15.03 3.37
CA LEU A 125 -1.77 14.14 3.45
C LEU A 125 -1.91 13.05 2.38
N LYS A 126 -0.99 12.99 1.43
CA LYS A 126 -0.94 11.90 0.44
C LYS A 126 0.07 10.83 0.87
N LEU A 127 -0.37 9.58 0.88
CA LEU A 127 0.40 8.41 1.26
C LEU A 127 0.39 7.37 0.14
N ARG A 128 1.51 6.67 0.01
CA ARG A 128 1.68 5.58 -0.94
C ARG A 128 1.89 4.28 -0.19
N LEU A 129 1.18 3.24 -0.61
CA LEU A 129 1.34 1.87 -0.13
C LEU A 129 2.07 1.06 -1.19
N GLY A 130 3.07 0.30 -0.81
CA GLY A 130 3.84 -0.49 -1.77
C GLY A 130 4.62 -1.62 -1.12
N PHE A 131 5.50 -2.20 -1.92
CA PHE A 131 6.47 -3.18 -1.45
C PHE A 131 7.88 -2.75 -1.83
N THR A 132 8.80 -2.92 -0.88
CA THR A 132 10.24 -2.83 -1.12
C THR A 132 10.72 -4.00 -1.99
N ARG A 133 11.98 -3.96 -2.44
CA ARG A 133 12.58 -5.03 -3.26
C ARG A 133 12.65 -6.38 -2.55
N ASP A 134 12.84 -6.36 -1.24
CA ASP A 134 12.81 -7.53 -0.35
C ASP A 134 11.37 -7.96 0.03
N GLY A 135 10.35 -7.35 -0.57
CA GLY A 135 8.95 -7.76 -0.40
C GLY A 135 8.33 -7.33 0.91
N THR A 136 8.93 -6.37 1.63
CA THR A 136 8.31 -5.80 2.82
C THR A 136 7.31 -4.72 2.45
N TYR A 137 6.25 -4.59 3.23
CA TYR A 137 5.28 -3.50 3.06
C TYR A 137 5.98 -2.16 3.24
N GLN A 138 5.49 -1.13 2.58
CA GLN A 138 5.99 0.23 2.72
C GLN A 138 4.81 1.21 2.77
N ILE A 139 4.94 2.21 3.63
CA ILE A 139 4.08 3.39 3.69
C ILE A 139 4.97 4.62 3.59
N THR A 140 4.72 5.48 2.62
CA THR A 140 5.53 6.70 2.42
C THR A 140 4.69 7.91 2.04
N PRO A 141 5.02 9.10 2.57
CA PRO A 141 4.40 10.34 2.12
C PRO A 141 4.83 10.68 0.69
N THR A 142 3.98 11.43 -0.02
CA THR A 142 4.26 11.89 -1.39
C THR A 142 3.69 13.28 -1.63
N ALA A 143 4.34 14.06 -2.49
CA ALA A 143 3.78 15.29 -3.06
C ALA A 143 3.02 15.04 -4.38
N LEU A 144 3.32 13.92 -5.05
CA LEU A 144 2.70 13.44 -6.28
C LEU A 144 1.31 12.88 -5.98
#